data_AF-A0AAN4Z9V0-F1
#
_entry.id   AF-A0AAN4Z9V0-F1
#
_cell.length_a   1.000
_cell.length_b   1.000
_cell.length_c   1.000
_cell.angle_alpha   90.00
_cell.angle_beta   90.00
_cell.angle_gamma   90.00
#
_symmetry.space_group_name_H-M   'P 1'
#
loop_
_entity.id
_entity.type
_entity.pdbx_description
1 polymer ?
#
loop_
_entity_poly.entity_id
_entity_poly.type
_entity_poly.pdbx_seq_one_letter_code
_entity_poly.pdbx_strand_id
1 'polypeptide(L)' 'RFNKYLDSDVMDLHYLPKSVAETVLEKRMKEIRNGLRPNVLYVCTGVGNGSRNGVPIIKNYVIEKAELEGIDCT' A
#
# COMPACT_ATOMS: atom_id res chain seq x y z
N ARG A 1 9.59 -25.74 -0.92
CA ARG A 1 9.79 -24.47 -0.18
C ARG A 1 8.44 -24.12 0.45
N PHE A 2 8.31 -24.26 1.77
CA PHE A 2 7.05 -24.04 2.46
C PHE A 2 6.83 -22.53 2.62
N ASN A 3 5.80 -22.02 1.94
CA ASN A 3 5.30 -20.64 1.93
C ASN A 3 6.25 -19.52 1.41
N LYS A 4 6.34 -19.39 0.07
CA LYS A 4 7.00 -18.25 -0.61
C LYS A 4 6.41 -16.86 -0.28
N TYR A 5 5.26 -16.83 0.40
CA TYR A 5 4.51 -15.62 0.73
C TYR A 5 4.73 -15.14 2.18
N LEU A 6 5.40 -15.91 3.05
CA LEU A 6 5.68 -15.47 4.43
C LEU A 6 6.74 -14.35 4.47
N ASP A 7 7.64 -14.32 3.49
CA ASP A 7 8.65 -13.26 3.35
C ASP A 7 8.13 -12.04 2.56
N SER A 8 6.88 -12.07 2.10
CA SER A 8 6.30 -10.95 1.36
C SER A 8 5.96 -9.81 2.31
N ASP A 9 6.41 -8.60 1.99
CA ASP A 9 6.07 -7.43 2.78
C ASP A 9 4.62 -7.02 2.48
N VAL A 10 3.71 -7.38 3.37
CA VAL A 10 2.28 -7.07 3.25
C VAL A 10 1.93 -5.91 4.16
N MET A 11 1.07 -5.02 3.67
CA MET A 11 0.52 -3.88 4.40
C MET A 11 -0.99 -3.84 4.20
N ASP A 12 -1.75 -3.86 5.30
CA ASP A 12 -3.19 -3.66 5.26
C ASP A 12 -3.52 -2.21 5.64
N LEU A 13 -4.11 -1.48 4.68
CA LEU A 13 -4.62 -0.12 4.84
C LEU A 13 -6.15 -0.09 4.94
N HIS A 14 -6.81 -1.24 4.87
CA HIS A 14 -8.25 -1.33 4.94
C HIS A 14 -8.77 -0.77 6.29
N TYR A 15 -9.90 -0.05 6.24
CA TYR A 15 -10.53 0.65 7.37
C TYR A 15 -9.70 1.74 8.06
N LEU A 16 -8.47 2.02 7.61
CA LEU A 16 -7.72 3.15 8.14
C LEU A 16 -8.33 4.48 7.67
N PRO A 17 -8.39 5.50 8.54
CA PRO A 17 -8.61 6.87 8.09
C PRO A 17 -7.57 7.24 7.04
N LYS A 18 -7.96 7.99 6.00
CA LYS A 18 -7.09 8.36 4.89
C LYS A 18 -5.72 8.88 5.36
N SER A 19 -5.70 9.88 6.25
CA SER A 19 -4.44 10.47 6.77
C SER A 19 -3.52 9.46 7.46
N VAL A 20 -4.09 8.45 8.13
CA VAL A 20 -3.33 7.38 8.78
C VAL A 20 -2.76 6.44 7.72
N ALA A 21 -3.56 6.07 6.71
CA ALA A 21 -3.11 5.24 5.59
C ALA A 21 -1.95 5.89 4.82
N GLU A 22 -2.04 7.20 4.57
CA GLU A 22 -0.98 7.99 3.92
C GLU A 22 0.32 7.95 4.73
N THR A 23 0.24 8.29 6.03
CA THR A 23 1.40 8.31 6.93
C THR A 23 2.10 6.95 6.99
N VAL A 24 1.32 5.88 7.07
CA VAL A 24 1.85 4.50 7.17
C VAL A 24 2.49 4.07 5.85
N LEU A 25 1.85 4.37 4.71
CA LEU A 25 2.40 4.08 3.39
C LEU A 25 3.73 4.82 3.18
N GLU A 26 3.78 6.12 3.47
CA GLU A 26 4.99 6.94 3.31
C GLU A 26 6.15 6.44 4.17
N LYS A 27 5.87 6.07 5.43
CA LYS A 27 6.87 5.46 6.30
C LYS A 27 7.41 4.17 5.69
N ARG A 28 6.55 3.32 5.15
CA ARG A 28 6.96 2.04 4.55
C ARG A 28 7.78 2.23 3.29
N MET A 29 7.37 3.14 2.41
CA MET A 29 8.13 3.46 1.20
C MET A 29 9.53 3.97 1.55
N LYS A 30 9.65 4.77 2.62
CA LYS A 30 10.96 5.22 3.14
C LYS A 30 11.81 4.05 3.65
N GLU A 31 11.22 3.11 4.38
CA GLU A 31 11.91 1.89 4.85
C GLU A 31 12.45 1.06 3.67
N ILE A 32 11.65 0.89 2.62
CA ILE A 32 12.06 0.17 1.40
C ILE A 32 13.22 0.90 0.70
N ARG A 33 13.14 2.22 0.51
CA ARG A 33 14.23 3.02 -0.08
C ARG A 33 15.54 2.93 0.68
N ASN A 34 15.46 2.84 2.00
CA ASN A 34 16.62 2.69 2.86
C ASN A 34 17.17 1.26 2.91
N GLY A 35 16.61 0.33 2.13
CA GLY A 35 17.04 -1.07 2.11
C GLY A 35 16.68 -1.86 3.37
N LEU A 36 15.76 -1.34 4.20
CA LEU A 36 15.32 -1.98 5.45
C LEU A 36 14.24 -3.05 5.21
N ARG A 37 13.71 -3.13 3.99
CA ARG A 37 12.62 -4.03 3.60
C ARG A 37 12.77 -4.51 2.15
N PRO A 38 12.07 -5.59 1.75
CA PRO A 38 12.01 -6.03 0.37
C PRO A 38 11.53 -4.93 -0.58
N ASN A 39 11.99 -4.97 -1.83
CA ASN A 39 11.63 -3.99 -2.88
C ASN A 39 10.21 -4.20 -3.46
N VAL A 40 9.43 -5.12 -2.90
CA VAL A 40 8.06 -5.43 -3.32
C VAL A 40 7.16 -5.31 -2.11
N LEU A 41 6.11 -4.49 -2.21
CA LEU A 41 5.13 -4.23 -1.17
C LEU A 41 3.74 -4.63 -1.68
N TYR A 42 3.07 -5.52 -0.95
CA TYR A 42 1.69 -5.88 -1.21
C TYR A 42 0.76 -5.03 -0.33
N VAL A 43 -0.11 -4.23 -0.96
CA VAL A 43 -1.00 -3.32 -0.23
C VAL A 43 -2.45 -3.77 -0.35
N CYS A 44 -3.08 -4.08 0.78
CA CYS A 44 -4.52 -4.30 0.86
C CYS A 44 -5.22 -2.96 1.14
N THR A 45 -6.08 -2.50 0.23
CA THR A 45 -6.83 -1.23 0.38
C THR A 45 -8.33 -1.45 0.62
N GLY A 46 -8.75 -2.72 0.76
CA GLY A 46 -10.14 -3.14 0.79
C GLY A 46 -10.79 -3.21 -0.61
N VAL A 47 -12.08 -3.57 -0.64
CA VAL A 47 -12.83 -3.79 -1.89
C VAL A 47 -13.36 -2.50 -2.53
N GLY A 48 -13.20 -1.34 -1.89
CA GLY A 48 -13.70 -0.06 -2.40
C GLY A 48 -15.22 0.16 -2.28
N ASN A 49 -16.00 -0.89 -2.04
CA ASN A 49 -17.48 -0.84 -1.95
C ASN A 49 -18.03 -0.21 -0.66
N GLY A 50 -17.18 0.12 0.31
CA GLY A 50 -17.58 0.69 1.60
C GLY A 50 -17.64 2.23 1.65
N SER A 51 -17.20 2.92 0.59
CA SER A 51 -17.28 4.39 0.55
C SER A 51 -18.69 4.83 0.14
N ARG A 52 -19.20 5.92 0.73
CA ARG A 52 -20.54 6.46 0.44
C ARG A 52 -20.83 6.70 -1.04
N ASN A 53 -19.78 6.90 -1.84
CA ASN A 53 -19.87 7.22 -3.27
C ASN A 53 -19.33 6.11 -4.17
N GLY A 54 -18.97 4.93 -3.62
CA GLY A 54 -18.34 3.84 -4.37
C GLY A 54 -16.93 4.14 -4.91
N VAL A 55 -16.34 5.27 -4.52
CA VAL A 55 -14.99 5.68 -4.92
C VAL A 55 -13.95 5.07 -3.95
N PRO A 56 -12.98 4.27 -4.43
CA PRO A 56 -11.97 3.65 -3.58
C PRO A 56 -10.83 4.62 -3.27
N ILE A 57 -11.04 5.53 -2.32
CA ILE A 57 -10.13 6.64 -2.01
C ILE A 57 -8.69 6.18 -1.71
N ILE A 58 -8.51 5.15 -0.88
CA ILE A 58 -7.18 4.66 -0.49
C ILE A 58 -6.48 4.00 -1.68
N LYS A 59 -7.22 3.23 -2.49
CA LYS A 59 -6.66 2.60 -3.70
C LYS A 59 -6.13 3.64 -4.67
N ASN A 60 -6.91 4.68 -4.95
CA ASN A 60 -6.50 5.75 -5.86
C ASN A 60 -5.26 6.47 -5.34
N TYR A 61 -5.22 6.78 -4.04
CA TYR A 61 -4.04 7.40 -3.44
C TYR A 61 -2.78 6.54 -3.58
N VAL A 62 -2.86 5.22 -3.35
CA VAL A 62 -1.71 4.31 -3.49
C VAL A 62 -1.19 4.30 -4.93
N ILE A 63 -2.09 4.26 -5.92
CA ILE A 63 -1.73 4.28 -7.35
C ILE A 63 -1.07 5.62 -7.72
N GLU A 64 -1.70 6.74 -7.37
CA GLU A 64 -1.17 8.09 -7.63
C GLU A 64 0.22 8.27 -6.99
N LYS A 65 0.40 7.77 -5.75
CA LYS A 65 1.69 7.83 -5.06
C LYS A 65 2.74 6.95 -5.74
N ALA A 66 2.38 5.77 -6.22
CA ALA A 66 3.30 4.90 -6.95
C ALA A 66 3.78 5.55 -8.25
N GLU A 67 2.87 6.15 -9.01
CA GLU A 67 3.17 6.89 -10.25
C GLU A 67 4.12 8.08 -10.00
N LEU A 68 3.82 8.90 -8.98
CA LEU A 68 4.65 10.05 -8.61
C LEU A 68 6.08 9.67 -8.22
N GLU A 69 6.25 8.47 -7.68
CA GLU A 69 7.53 7.97 -7.18
C GLU A 69 8.23 7.05 -8.19
N GLY A 70 7.66 6.89 -9.40
CA GLY A 70 8.22 6.06 -10.47
C GLY A 70 8.23 4.57 -10.16
N ILE A 71 7.28 4.09 -9.35
CA ILE A 71 7.16 2.69 -8.92
C ILE A 71 6.09 2.01 -9.76
N ASP A 72 6.41 0.81 -10.27
CA ASP A 72 5.44 -0.04 -10.95
C ASP A 72 4.39 -0.55 -9.96
N CYS A 73 3.10 -0.34 -10.27
CA CYS A 73 1.97 -0.70 -9.43
C CYS A 73 0.95 -1.48 -10.25
N THR A 74 0.78 -2.77 -9.93
CA THR A 74 -0.08 -3.71 -10.66
C THR A 74 -1.19 -4.28 -9.78
#